data_AF-A0A974P2I5-F1
#
_entry.id   AF-A0A974P2I5-F1
#
_cell.length_a   1.000
_cell.length_b   1.000
_cell.length_c   1.000
_cell.angle_alpha   90.00
_cell.angle_beta   90.00
_cell.angle_gamma   90.00
#
_symmetry.space_group_name_H-M   'P 1'
#
loop_
_entity.id
_entity.type
_entity.pdbx_description
1 polymer ?
#
loop_
_entity_poly.entity_id
_entity_poly.type
_entity_poly.pdbx_seq_one_letter_code
_entity_poly.pdbx_strand_id
1 'polypeptide(L)'
;MIASDVPVGAGVSSSAALQVAVTRALLALSGVEADGVQVALWTRASENRFVGMPCGIMDSFASANGVEGGALMLDCRSLDATPRPCRKARVSC
;
A
#
# COMPACT_ATOMS: atom_id res chain seq x y z
N MET A 1 8.25 18.70 -1.39
CA MET A 1 8.03 18.58 0.07
C MET A 1 7.08 17.40 0.29
N ILE A 2 7.34 16.55 1.28
CA ILE A 2 6.47 15.41 1.65
C ILE A 2 5.88 15.69 3.03
N ALA A 3 4.57 15.51 3.18
CA ALA A 3 3.85 15.57 4.45
C ALA A 3 2.98 14.32 4.57
N SER A 4 2.81 13.80 5.80
CA SER A 4 2.05 12.58 6.07
C SER A 4 1.32 12.70 7.40
N ASP A 5 0.03 12.38 7.38
CA ASP A 5 -0.79 12.26 8.59
C ASP A 5 -0.79 10.82 9.15
N VAL A 6 -0.14 9.88 8.45
CA VAL A 6 0.02 8.49 8.94
C VAL A 6 1.07 8.48 10.06
N PRO A 7 0.72 8.06 11.29
CA PRO A 7 1.66 8.03 12.41
C PRO A 7 2.83 7.10 12.13
N VAL A 8 4.04 7.60 12.33
CA VAL A 8 5.27 6.83 12.13
C VAL A 8 5.41 5.81 13.27
N GLY A 9 5.65 4.54 12.92
CA GLY A 9 5.95 3.48 13.89
C GLY A 9 4.76 2.97 14.70
N ALA A 10 3.52 3.41 14.41
CA ALA A 10 2.32 2.98 15.14
C ALA A 10 1.72 1.64 14.62
N GLY A 11 2.46 0.88 13.81
CA GLY A 11 1.98 -0.39 13.23
C GLY A 11 0.89 -0.23 12.16
N VAL A 12 0.69 0.99 11.64
CA VAL A 12 -0.29 1.32 10.58
C VAL A 12 0.37 1.52 9.21
N SER A 13 1.51 0.87 8.99
CA SER A 13 2.16 0.75 7.69
C SER A 13 2.58 2.09 7.05
N SER A 14 3.09 3.04 7.85
CA SER A 14 3.56 4.35 7.38
C SER A 14 4.66 4.27 6.30
N SER A 15 5.51 3.24 6.33
CA SER A 15 6.53 3.00 5.31
C SER A 15 5.92 2.61 3.96
N ALA A 16 4.96 1.69 3.96
CA ALA A 16 4.25 1.27 2.75
C ALA A 16 3.46 2.43 2.14
N ALA A 17 2.79 3.23 2.96
CA ALA A 17 2.06 4.42 2.49
C ALA A 17 2.98 5.41 1.76
N LEU A 18 4.15 5.70 2.34
CA LEU A 18 5.14 6.58 1.73
C LEU A 18 5.66 6.03 0.41
N GLN A 19 6.03 4.74 0.38
CA GLN A 19 6.61 4.14 -0.82
C GLN A 19 5.59 4.06 -1.95
N VAL A 20 4.33 3.67 -1.68
CA VAL A 20 3.26 3.67 -2.68
C VAL A 20 3.02 5.09 -3.21
N ALA A 21 3.01 6.10 -2.35
CA ALA A 21 2.85 7.50 -2.77
C ALA A 21 3.99 7.95 -3.70
N VAL A 22 5.24 7.62 -3.37
CA VAL A 22 6.41 7.93 -4.21
C VAL A 22 6.36 7.18 -5.53
N THR A 23 6.03 5.89 -5.52
CA THR A 23 5.90 5.10 -6.76
C THR A 23 4.84 5.70 -7.68
N ARG A 24 3.66 6.06 -7.15
CA ARG A 24 2.60 6.72 -7.95
C ARG A 24 3.04 8.08 -8.51
N ALA A 25 3.75 8.88 -7.73
CA ALA A 25 4.29 10.16 -8.21
C ALA A 25 5.28 9.96 -9.37
N LEU A 26 6.17 8.96 -9.28
CA LEU A 26 7.11 8.65 -10.35
C LEU A 26 6.42 8.12 -11.61
N LEU A 27 5.38 7.30 -11.47
CA LEU A 27 4.57 6.83 -12.60
C LEU A 27 3.89 8.00 -13.31
N ALA A 28 3.29 8.92 -12.55
CA ALA A 28 2.67 10.11 -13.10
C ALA A 28 3.67 11.03 -13.85
N LEU A 29 4.91 11.14 -13.37
CA LEU A 29 5.96 11.94 -14.02
C LEU A 29 6.56 11.27 -15.25
N SER A 30 6.62 9.93 -15.27
CA SER A 30 7.21 9.16 -16.36
C SER A 30 6.23 8.80 -17.48
N GLY A 31 4.92 8.90 -17.22
CA GLY A 31 3.87 8.47 -18.15
C GLY A 31 3.77 6.94 -18.29
N VAL A 32 4.35 6.19 -17.34
CA VAL A 32 4.25 4.73 -17.30
C VAL A 32 2.97 4.34 -16.56
N GLU A 33 2.15 3.54 -17.22
CA GLU A 33 0.94 2.98 -16.62
C GLU A 33 1.26 1.70 -15.84
N ALA A 34 0.73 1.59 -14.63
CA ALA A 34 0.82 0.39 -13.81
C ALA A 34 -0.41 0.28 -12.91
N ASP A 35 -0.94 -0.93 -12.77
CA ASP A 35 -2.04 -1.19 -11.86
C ASP A 35 -1.58 -1.23 -10.39
N GLY A 36 -2.54 -1.25 -9.47
CA GLY A 36 -2.24 -1.27 -8.04
C GLY A 36 -1.53 -2.55 -7.57
N VAL A 37 -1.69 -3.67 -8.28
CA VAL A 37 -0.99 -4.92 -7.96
C VAL A 37 0.50 -4.79 -8.29
N GLN A 38 0.80 -4.23 -9.45
CA GLN A 38 2.16 -3.98 -9.91
C GLN A 38 2.89 -2.98 -9.01
N VAL A 39 2.19 -1.90 -8.61
CA VAL A 39 2.71 -0.94 -7.61
C VAL A 39 3.02 -1.65 -6.30
N ALA A 40 2.09 -2.45 -5.76
CA ALA A 40 2.32 -3.18 -4.51
C ALA A 40 3.52 -4.14 -4.57
N LEU A 41 3.71 -4.81 -5.71
CA LEU A 41 4.85 -5.70 -5.95
C LEU A 41 6.18 -4.94 -5.97
N TRP A 42 6.24 -3.80 -6.66
CA TRP A 42 7.45 -2.97 -6.70
C TRP A 42 7.79 -2.38 -5.35
N THR A 43 6.79 -1.86 -4.64
CA THR A 43 6.95 -1.33 -3.29
C THR A 43 7.48 -2.40 -2.34
N ARG A 44 6.86 -3.58 -2.31
CA ARG A 44 7.35 -4.72 -1.52
C ARG A 44 8.77 -5.12 -1.92
N ALA A 45 9.07 -5.18 -3.22
CA ALA A 45 10.40 -5.53 -3.70
C ALA A 45 11.45 -4.51 -3.25
N SER A 46 11.12 -3.21 -3.26
CA SER A 46 11.98 -2.15 -2.74
C SER A 46 12.26 -2.34 -1.25
N GLU A 47 11.22 -2.59 -0.43
CA GLU A 47 11.38 -2.83 1.00
C GLU A 47 12.28 -4.05 1.29
N ASN A 48 12.06 -5.16 0.59
CA ASN A 48 12.83 -6.39 0.81
C ASN A 48 14.26 -6.33 0.27
N ARG A 49 14.46 -5.73 -0.92
CA ARG A 49 15.75 -5.81 -1.64
C ARG A 49 16.64 -4.60 -1.47
N PHE A 50 16.05 -3.43 -1.21
CA PHE A 50 16.79 -2.18 -1.06
C PHE A 50 16.90 -1.78 0.41
N VAL A 51 15.78 -1.73 1.14
CA VAL A 51 15.81 -1.46 2.59
C VAL A 51 16.33 -2.67 3.37
N GLY A 52 16.10 -3.88 2.83
CA GLY A 52 16.53 -5.13 3.45
C GLY A 52 15.59 -5.62 4.56
N MET A 53 14.36 -5.09 4.60
CA MET A 53 13.36 -5.47 5.59
C MET A 53 12.50 -6.63 5.06
N PRO A 54 12.61 -7.84 5.62
CA PRO A 54 11.83 -8.99 5.16
C PRO A 54 10.35 -8.82 5.52
N CYS A 55 9.50 -8.56 4.53
CA CYS A 55 8.07 -8.32 4.75
C CYS A 55 7.15 -9.00 3.71
N GLY A 56 5.91 -9.22 4.14
CA GLY A 56 4.81 -9.67 3.28
C GLY A 56 4.32 -8.58 2.31
N ILE A 57 3.28 -8.89 1.54
CA ILE A 57 2.70 -7.95 0.55
C ILE A 57 1.52 -7.12 1.08
N MET A 58 0.95 -7.53 2.21
CA MET A 58 -0.32 -7.00 2.72
C MET A 58 -0.34 -5.47 2.80
N ASP A 59 0.66 -4.87 3.43
CA ASP A 59 0.76 -3.42 3.65
C ASP A 59 0.84 -2.63 2.34
N SER A 60 1.74 -3.05 1.45
CA SER A 60 1.90 -2.44 0.11
C SER A 60 0.63 -2.63 -0.73
N PHE A 61 0.00 -3.80 -0.64
CA PHE A 61 -1.21 -4.11 -1.39
C PHE A 61 -2.41 -3.28 -0.91
N ALA A 62 -2.64 -3.22 0.40
CA ALA A 62 -3.71 -2.44 1.00
C ALA A 62 -3.54 -0.95 0.70
N SER A 63 -2.32 -0.42 0.79
CA SER A 63 -2.03 0.97 0.46
C SER A 63 -2.21 1.29 -1.03
N ALA A 64 -1.96 0.34 -1.93
CA ALA A 64 -2.06 0.54 -3.38
C ALA A 64 -3.46 0.27 -3.95
N ASN A 65 -4.26 -0.62 -3.34
CA ASN A 65 -5.52 -1.13 -3.89
C ASN A 65 -6.74 -0.85 -2.99
N GLY A 66 -6.57 -0.11 -1.89
CA GLY A 66 -7.66 0.20 -0.96
C GLY A 66 -8.87 0.84 -1.66
N VAL A 67 -10.06 0.41 -1.26
CA VAL A 67 -11.34 0.94 -1.76
C VAL A 67 -12.05 1.65 -0.62
N GLU A 68 -12.57 2.84 -0.88
CA GLU A 68 -13.30 3.61 0.13
C GLU A 68 -14.49 2.81 0.67
N GLY A 69 -14.62 2.77 2.01
CA GLY A 69 -15.72 2.07 2.68
C GLY A 69 -15.66 0.54 2.60
N GLY A 70 -14.53 -0.01 2.14
CA GLY A 70 -14.31 -1.45 2.03
C GLY A 70 -13.03 -1.92 2.72
N ALA A 71 -13.02 -3.19 3.10
CA ALA A 71 -11.82 -3.96 3.37
C ALA A 71 -11.51 -4.83 2.13
N LEU A 72 -10.27 -5.26 1.98
CA LEU A 72 -9.86 -6.17 0.92
C LEU A 72 -9.68 -7.57 1.48
N MET A 73 -10.38 -8.54 0.90
CA MET A 73 -10.06 -9.96 1.11
C MET A 73 -9.04 -10.35 0.05
N LEU A 74 -7.77 -10.46 0.46
CA LEU A 74 -6.61 -10.72 -0.39
C LEU A 74 -6.11 -12.16 -0.19
N ASP A 75 -5.97 -12.95 -1.26
CA ASP A 75 -5.11 -14.13 -1.24
C ASP A 75 -3.68 -13.71 -1.60
N CYS A 76 -2.76 -13.75 -0.63
CA CYS A 76 -1.38 -13.30 -0.83
C CYS A 76 -0.56 -14.18 -1.79
N ARG A 77 -1.04 -15.36 -2.19
CA ARG A 77 -0.35 -16.25 -3.13
C ARG A 77 -0.72 -15.96 -4.57
N SER A 78 -2.02 -15.83 -4.85
CA SER A 78 -2.52 -15.51 -6.20
C SER A 78 -2.61 -14.01 -6.47
N LEU A 79 -2.62 -13.19 -5.41
CA LEU A 79 -2.87 -11.75 -5.43
C LEU A 79 -4.29 -11.36 -5.86
N ASP A 80 -5.21 -12.33 -5.88
CA ASP A 80 -6.62 -12.05 -6.08
C ASP A 80 -7.17 -11.28 -4.87
N ALA A 81 -7.84 -10.16 -5.13
CA ALA A 81 -8.45 -9.33 -4.12
C ALA A 81 -9.92 -9.08 -4.43
N THR A 82 -10.78 -9.29 -3.43
CA THR A 82 -12.19 -8.91 -3.54
C THR A 82 -12.55 -7.91 -2.44
N PRO A 83 -13.12 -6.74 -2.80
CA PRO A 83 -13.65 -5.82 -1.81
C PRO A 83 -14.77 -6.46 -0.98
N ARG A 84 -14.79 -6.13 0.31
CA ARG A 84 -15.83 -6.48 1.25
C ARG A 84 -16.27 -5.19 1.95
N PRO A 85 -17.58 -4.89 2.01
CA PRO A 85 -18.04 -3.69 2.70
C PRO A 85 -17.60 -3.75 4.17
N CYS A 86 -17.01 -2.67 4.67
CA CYS A 86 -16.63 -2.55 6.07
C CYS A 86 -17.37 -1.35 6.69
N ARG A 87 -17.96 -1.54 7.88
CA ARG A 87 -18.40 -0.38 8.67
C ARG A 87 -17.15 0.36 9.08
N LYS A 88 -17.10 1.68 8.83
CA LYS A 88 -16.05 2.54 9.38
C LYS A 88 -16.01 2.34 10.89
N ALA A 89 -14.97 1.69 11.40
CA ALA A 89 -14.68 1.73 12.82
C ALA A 89 -14.35 3.19 13.14
N ARG A 90 -15.02 3.79 14.12
CA ARG A 90 -14.60 5.09 14.64
C ARG A 90 -13.22 4.88 15.25
N VAL A 91 -12.18 5.27 14.54
CA VAL A 91 -10.88 5.52 15.14
C VAL A 91 -11.02 6.89 15.79
N SER A 92 -11.42 6.92 17.06
CA SER A 92 -11.26 8.13 17.87
C SER A 92 -9.78 8.25 18.17
N CYS A 93 -9.08 9.10 17.42
CA CYS A 93 -7.88 9.74 17.93
C CYS A 93 -8.30 10.78 18.97
#